data_AF-A0A6J5D709-F1
#
_entry.id   AF-A0A6J5D709-F1
#
_cell.length_a   1.000
_cell.length_b   1.000
_cell.length_c   1.000
_cell.angle_alpha   90.00
_cell.angle_beta   90.00
_cell.angle_gamma   90.00
#
_symmetry.space_group_name_H-M   'P 1'
#
loop_
_entity.id
_entity.type
_entity.pdbx_description
1 polymer ?
#
loop_
_entity_poly.entity_id
_entity_poly.type
_entity_poly.pdbx_seq_one_letter_code
_entity_poly.pdbx_strand_id
1 'polypeptide(L)'
;MKPFWIKTTVVFCVLLASGAASASSRLTPGECNDYPFKPLSKPVTHAQLMQELSELESVGYQASGGDDSYYPSEIQEAEARLQLKYRADCLGENVKVPTAPIIYSAGPGGFE
;
A
#
# COMPACT_ATOMS: atom_id res chain seq x y z
N MET A 1 -34.89 -4.30 53.74
CA MET A 1 -33.87 -3.55 52.99
C MET A 1 -33.20 -4.52 52.03
N LYS A 2 -33.42 -4.40 50.72
CA LYS A 2 -32.95 -5.35 49.71
C LYS A 2 -31.70 -4.79 49.04
N PRO A 3 -30.58 -5.53 48.92
CA PRO A 3 -29.34 -4.99 48.37
C PRO A 3 -29.49 -4.69 46.87
N PHE A 4 -29.44 -3.41 46.54
CA PHE A 4 -29.60 -2.83 45.20
C PHE A 4 -28.34 -2.99 44.33
N TRP A 5 -27.52 -4.02 44.56
CA TRP A 5 -26.16 -4.10 44.00
C TRP A 5 -25.88 -5.42 43.29
N ILE A 6 -26.81 -5.85 42.43
CA ILE A 6 -26.65 -7.05 41.58
C ILE A 6 -26.78 -6.71 40.08
N LYS A 7 -27.09 -5.46 39.72
CA LYS A 7 -27.34 -5.08 38.32
C LYS A 7 -26.17 -4.40 37.60
N THR A 8 -25.01 -4.23 38.24
CA THR A 8 -23.88 -3.46 37.67
C THR A 8 -22.61 -4.29 37.44
N THR A 9 -22.72 -5.60 37.27
CA THR A 9 -21.57 -6.48 36.94
C THR A 9 -21.76 -7.22 35.62
N VAL A 10 -22.14 -6.50 34.56
CA VAL A 10 -22.11 -7.06 33.18
C VAL A 10 -21.36 -6.15 32.21
N VAL A 11 -21.09 -4.88 32.56
CA VAL A 11 -20.54 -3.90 31.60
C VAL A 11 -19.01 -3.96 31.43
N PHE A 12 -18.26 -4.71 32.26
CA PHE A 12 -16.80 -4.60 32.28
C PHE A 12 -16.00 -5.71 31.55
N CYS A 13 -16.65 -6.71 30.93
CA CYS A 13 -15.94 -7.79 30.23
C CYS A 13 -15.94 -7.72 28.69
N VAL A 14 -16.48 -6.67 28.06
CA VAL A 14 -16.56 -6.58 26.58
C VAL A 14 -15.44 -5.75 25.94
N LEU A 15 -14.53 -5.16 26.72
CA LEU A 15 -13.49 -4.24 26.17
C LEU A 15 -12.10 -4.86 25.96
N LEU A 16 -11.91 -6.18 26.02
CA LEU A 16 -10.57 -6.79 25.98
C LEU A 16 -10.34 -7.81 24.85
N ALA A 17 -11.11 -7.76 23.76
CA ALA A 17 -10.93 -8.67 22.62
C ALA A 17 -11.01 -7.95 21.28
N SER A 18 -10.14 -6.96 21.04
CA SER A 18 -9.75 -6.52 19.69
C SER A 18 -8.46 -5.72 19.75
N GLY A 19 -7.41 -6.35 20.25
CA GLY A 19 -6.03 -5.91 20.08
C GLY A 19 -5.29 -6.93 19.25
N ALA A 20 -5.68 -7.10 17.97
CA ALA A 20 -4.83 -7.82 17.04
C ALA A 20 -3.60 -6.94 16.80
N ALA A 21 -2.48 -7.34 17.38
CA ALA A 21 -1.20 -6.70 17.20
C ALA A 21 -0.90 -6.55 15.70
N SER A 22 -0.66 -5.32 15.26
CA SER A 22 0.02 -5.01 14.01
C SER A 22 1.45 -5.53 14.11
N ALA A 23 1.63 -6.82 13.84
CA ALA A 23 2.92 -7.46 13.75
C ALA A 23 3.21 -7.75 12.27
N SER A 24 3.87 -6.78 11.64
CA SER A 24 4.21 -6.67 10.21
C SER A 24 3.06 -6.27 9.30
N SER A 25 3.30 -5.23 8.50
CA SER A 25 2.45 -4.75 7.40
C SER A 25 2.35 -5.76 6.24
N ARG A 26 2.28 -7.07 6.53
CA ARG A 26 2.21 -8.08 5.48
C ARG A 26 0.79 -8.21 4.99
N LEU A 27 0.64 -8.09 3.68
CA LEU A 27 -0.62 -8.35 2.99
C LEU A 27 -0.98 -9.83 3.12
N THR A 28 -2.28 -10.13 3.09
CA THR A 28 -2.75 -11.51 3.06
C THR A 28 -2.34 -12.19 1.74
N PRO A 29 -2.28 -13.53 1.68
CA PRO A 29 -1.98 -14.22 0.43
C PRO A 29 -2.92 -13.85 -0.73
N GLY A 30 -4.18 -13.54 -0.44
CA GLY A 30 -5.14 -13.08 -1.45
C GLY A 30 -4.74 -11.73 -2.04
N GLU A 31 -4.47 -10.75 -1.18
CA GLU A 31 -4.03 -9.40 -1.59
C GLU A 31 -2.71 -9.46 -2.36
N CYS A 32 -1.76 -10.30 -1.95
CA CYS A 32 -0.50 -10.50 -2.65
C CYS A 32 -0.62 -11.16 -4.02
N ASN A 33 -1.74 -11.82 -4.34
CA ASN A 33 -1.96 -12.32 -5.69
C ASN A 33 -2.46 -11.20 -6.61
N ASP A 34 -3.24 -10.26 -6.09
CA ASP A 34 -3.79 -9.10 -6.80
C ASP A 34 -2.78 -7.98 -7.04
N TYR A 35 -1.61 -8.05 -6.39
CA TYR A 35 -0.58 -7.02 -6.36
C TYR A 35 0.81 -7.56 -6.76
N PRO A 36 1.63 -6.84 -7.54
CA PRO A 36 1.30 -5.68 -8.36
C PRO A 36 0.81 -6.09 -9.76
N PHE A 37 -0.10 -5.32 -10.35
CA PHE A 37 -0.59 -5.44 -11.74
C PHE A 37 -0.90 -6.86 -12.25
N LYS A 38 -2.17 -7.27 -12.15
CA LYS A 38 -2.62 -8.54 -12.76
C LYS A 38 -2.77 -8.44 -14.27
N PRO A 39 -2.27 -9.42 -15.05
CA PRO A 39 -2.54 -9.50 -16.48
C PRO A 39 -4.05 -9.47 -16.77
N LEU A 40 -4.46 -8.52 -17.59
CA LEU A 40 -5.87 -8.31 -17.91
C LEU A 40 -6.35 -9.33 -18.94
N SER A 41 -7.41 -10.09 -18.60
CA SER A 41 -8.10 -10.98 -19.55
C SER A 41 -9.30 -10.30 -20.24
N LYS A 42 -9.62 -9.07 -19.83
CA LYS A 42 -10.71 -8.21 -20.32
C LYS A 42 -10.21 -6.77 -20.34
N PRO A 43 -10.87 -5.83 -21.03
CA PRO A 43 -10.53 -4.42 -20.91
C PRO A 43 -10.49 -3.95 -19.45
N VAL A 44 -9.55 -3.06 -19.14
CA VAL A 44 -9.40 -2.50 -17.79
C VAL A 44 -10.69 -1.79 -17.36
N THR A 45 -11.14 -2.04 -16.14
CA THR A 45 -12.23 -1.26 -15.53
C THR A 45 -11.67 -0.01 -14.87
N HIS A 46 -12.49 1.03 -14.73
CA HIS A 46 -12.07 2.26 -14.04
C HIS A 46 -11.62 1.99 -12.60
N ALA A 47 -12.25 1.04 -11.91
CA ALA A 47 -11.85 0.66 -10.56
C ALA A 47 -10.46 0.02 -10.51
N GLN A 48 -10.15 -0.88 -11.45
CA GLN A 48 -8.82 -1.49 -11.57
C GLN A 48 -7.76 -0.45 -11.89
N LEU A 49 -8.04 0.45 -12.84
CA LEU A 49 -7.11 1.52 -13.20
C LEU A 49 -6.78 2.42 -12.00
N MET A 50 -7.81 2.80 -11.22
CA MET A 50 -7.60 3.65 -10.04
C MET A 50 -6.85 2.92 -8.91
N GLN A 51 -7.05 1.61 -8.79
CA GLN A 51 -6.26 0.79 -7.87
C GLN A 51 -4.78 0.78 -8.30
N GLU A 52 -4.51 0.47 -9.56
CA GLU A 52 -3.17 0.45 -10.15
C GLU A 52 -2.45 1.80 -10.03
N LEU A 53 -3.16 2.91 -10.26
CA LEU A 53 -2.62 4.26 -10.06
C LEU A 53 -2.30 4.53 -8.59
N SER A 54 -3.18 4.17 -7.65
CA SER A 54 -2.94 4.32 -6.21
C SER A 54 -1.71 3.52 -5.75
N GLU A 55 -1.49 2.34 -6.32
CA GLU A 55 -0.30 1.53 -6.07
C GLU A 55 0.98 2.27 -6.50
N LEU A 56 1.01 2.85 -7.70
CA LEU A 56 2.13 3.66 -8.19
C LEU A 56 2.35 4.93 -7.34
N GLU A 57 1.27 5.64 -6.98
CA GLU A 57 1.33 6.83 -6.13
C GLU A 57 1.92 6.51 -4.75
N SER A 58 1.67 5.30 -4.23
CA SER A 58 2.21 4.84 -2.95
C SER A 58 3.74 4.71 -2.92
N VAL A 59 4.39 4.71 -4.09
CA VAL A 59 5.86 4.67 -4.25
C VAL A 59 6.43 5.96 -4.86
N GLY A 60 5.61 7.01 -4.90
CA GLY A 60 6.04 8.36 -5.26
C GLY A 60 5.77 8.76 -6.71
N TYR A 61 5.03 7.97 -7.49
CA TYR A 61 4.53 8.41 -8.80
C TYR A 61 3.54 9.56 -8.64
N GLN A 62 3.59 10.53 -9.56
CA GLN A 62 2.61 11.61 -9.64
C GLN A 62 2.14 11.68 -11.08
N ALA A 63 0.87 11.37 -11.33
CA ALA A 63 0.31 11.53 -12.66
C ALA A 63 0.29 13.02 -13.02
N SER A 64 1.14 13.44 -13.97
CA SER A 64 1.14 14.81 -14.45
C SER A 64 -0.10 15.06 -15.31
N GLY A 65 -0.81 16.17 -15.07
CA GLY A 65 -2.03 16.53 -15.80
C GLY A 65 -1.79 17.19 -17.17
N GLY A 66 -0.60 17.08 -17.76
CA GLY A 66 -0.17 17.90 -18.91
C GLY A 66 0.94 17.26 -19.76
N ASP A 67 1.75 18.09 -20.45
CA ASP A 67 2.90 17.64 -21.26
C ASP A 67 3.96 17.00 -20.36
N ASP A 68 3.88 15.68 -20.23
CA ASP A 68 4.83 14.89 -19.46
C ASP A 68 6.11 14.70 -20.28
N SER A 69 7.05 15.61 -20.10
CA SER A 69 8.37 15.56 -20.78
C SER A 69 9.19 14.34 -20.37
N TYR A 70 8.80 13.64 -19.31
CA TYR A 70 9.55 12.54 -18.71
C TYR A 70 8.87 11.19 -18.90
N TYR A 71 7.68 11.13 -19.50
CA TYR A 71 7.09 9.86 -19.89
C TYR A 71 7.97 9.14 -20.93
N PRO A 72 8.29 7.83 -20.76
CA PRO A 72 7.79 6.89 -19.74
C PRO A 72 8.75 6.63 -18.56
N SER A 73 9.75 7.47 -18.32
CA SER A 73 10.79 7.21 -17.30
C SER A 73 10.25 7.19 -15.86
N GLU A 74 9.39 8.14 -15.48
CA GLU A 74 8.88 8.24 -14.10
C GLU A 74 7.98 7.06 -13.72
N ILE A 75 7.15 6.58 -14.66
CA ILE A 75 6.32 5.39 -14.43
C ILE A 75 7.16 4.11 -14.33
N GLN A 76 8.23 3.97 -15.13
CA GLN A 76 9.14 2.83 -15.01
C GLN A 76 9.90 2.83 -13.66
N GLU A 77 10.32 4.01 -13.18
CA GLU A 77 10.93 4.11 -11.87
C GLU A 77 9.93 3.75 -10.76
N ALA A 78 8.69 4.22 -10.86
CA ALA A 78 7.62 3.86 -9.93
C ALA A 78 7.36 2.35 -9.93
N GLU A 79 7.24 1.70 -11.09
CA GLU A 79 7.09 0.24 -11.19
C GLU A 79 8.24 -0.50 -10.51
N ALA A 80 9.49 -0.06 -10.70
CA ALA A 80 10.64 -0.65 -10.04
C ALA A 80 10.55 -0.52 -8.50
N ARG A 81 10.17 0.65 -7.99
CA ARG A 81 9.94 0.87 -6.54
C ARG A 81 8.76 0.05 -6.03
N LEU A 82 7.73 -0.16 -6.85
CA LEU A 82 6.57 -0.99 -6.50
C LEU A 82 6.96 -2.46 -6.34
N GLN A 83 7.89 -2.96 -7.15
CA GLN A 83 8.46 -4.30 -6.95
C GLN A 83 9.23 -4.41 -5.63
N LEU A 84 9.94 -3.36 -5.20
CA LEU A 84 10.56 -3.34 -3.86
C LEU A 84 9.52 -3.45 -2.76
N LYS A 85 8.39 -2.75 -2.92
CA LYS A 85 7.27 -2.77 -1.99
C LYS A 85 6.60 -4.14 -1.94
N TYR A 86 6.38 -4.79 -3.07
CA TYR A 86 5.92 -6.18 -3.12
C TYR A 86 6.82 -7.13 -2.32
N ARG A 87 8.14 -7.02 -2.46
CA ARG A 87 9.08 -7.85 -1.69
C ARG A 87 8.98 -7.59 -0.18
N ALA A 88 8.75 -6.35 0.23
CA ALA A 88 8.54 -5.99 1.63
C ALA A 88 7.18 -6.48 2.18
N ASP A 89 6.10 -6.32 1.41
CA ASP A 89 4.73 -6.56 1.90
C ASP A 89 4.30 -8.03 1.75
N CYS A 90 4.77 -8.72 0.70
CA CYS A 90 4.31 -10.08 0.35
C CYS A 90 5.34 -11.18 0.63
N LEU A 91 6.64 -10.88 0.45
CA LEU A 91 7.72 -11.83 0.76
C LEU A 91 8.28 -11.58 2.17
N GLY A 92 8.07 -10.37 2.70
CA GLY A 92 8.66 -9.82 3.93
C GLY A 92 10.17 -9.96 3.99
N GLU A 93 10.78 -9.64 2.87
CA GLU A 93 12.17 -9.23 2.81
C GLU A 93 12.33 -7.87 3.48
N ASN A 94 13.49 -7.64 4.11
CA ASN A 94 13.81 -6.32 4.67
C ASN A 94 14.35 -5.41 3.56
N VAL A 95 13.44 -4.87 2.72
CA VAL A 95 13.78 -4.00 1.59
C VAL A 95 13.38 -2.56 1.89
N LYS A 96 14.29 -1.61 1.63
CA LYS A 96 13.99 -0.19 1.72
C LYS A 96 13.19 0.24 0.49
N VAL A 97 11.94 0.65 0.68
CA VAL A 97 11.07 1.19 -0.37
C VAL A 97 11.19 2.71 -0.42
N PRO A 98 11.63 3.32 -1.53
CA PRO A 98 11.56 4.76 -1.72
C PRO A 98 10.11 5.20 -1.90
N THR A 99 9.66 6.19 -1.11
CA THR A 99 8.32 6.77 -1.21
C THR A 99 8.34 8.28 -1.46
N ALA A 100 9.54 8.87 -1.51
CA ALA A 100 9.69 10.26 -1.90
C ALA A 100 9.18 10.45 -3.34
N PRO A 101 8.58 11.61 -3.66
CA PRO A 101 8.17 11.92 -5.02
C PRO A 101 9.29 11.63 -6.02
N ILE A 102 8.94 10.99 -7.13
CA ILE A 102 9.83 10.87 -8.28
C ILE A 102 9.86 12.26 -8.91
N ILE A 103 10.96 12.98 -8.69
CA ILE A 103 11.19 14.30 -9.28
C ILE A 103 12.43 14.15 -10.15
N TYR A 104 12.27 14.31 -11.47
CA TYR A 104 13.36 14.18 -12.43
C TYR A 104 14.54 15.16 -12.20
N SER A 105 14.42 16.13 -11.28
CA SER A 105 15.38 17.22 -11.08
C SER A 105 16.19 17.22 -9.77
N ALA A 106 16.18 16.17 -8.93
CA ALA A 106 16.94 16.20 -7.68
C ALA A 106 17.59 14.87 -7.25
N GLY A 107 18.58 14.40 -8.03
CA GLY A 107 19.52 13.36 -7.59
C GLY A 107 20.83 13.39 -8.39
N PRO A 108 22.02 13.48 -7.75
CA PRO A 108 23.31 13.46 -8.44
C PRO A 108 23.70 12.01 -8.73
N GLY A 109 23.00 11.37 -9.65
CA GLY A 109 23.18 9.96 -9.93
C GLY A 109 22.24 9.48 -11.02
N GLY A 110 22.33 10.14 -12.18
CA GLY A 110 21.93 9.49 -13.42
C GLY A 110 22.76 8.22 -13.57
N PHE A 111 22.07 7.12 -13.83
CA PHE A 111 22.58 5.78 -13.97
C PHE A 111 23.86 5.70 -14.83
N GLU A 112 25.01 5.51 -14.17
CA GLU A 112 26.25 4.93 -14.72
C GLU A 112 26.61 3.68 -13.90
#